data_AF-A0AA97FF28-F1
#
_entry.id   AF-A0AA97FF28-F1
#
_cell.length_a   1.000
_cell.length_b   1.000
_cell.length_c   1.000
_cell.angle_alpha   90.00
_cell.angle_beta   90.00
_cell.angle_gamma   90.00
#
_symmetry.space_group_name_H-M   'P 1'
#
loop_
_entity.id
_entity.type
_entity.pdbx_description
1 polymer ?
#
loop_
_entity_poly.entity_id
_entity_poly.type
_entity_poly.pdbx_seq_one_letter_code
_entity_poly.pdbx_strand_id
1 'polypeptide(L)' 'MTVLLGVLLLVNAVFNVVVWPRFGKRVAADPRARDADGRKTSFYTVHAVLIGIALAIAAASAVAGIWALVA' A
#
# COMPACT_ATOMS: atom_id res chain seq x y z
N MET A 1 6.65 22.77 12.87
CA MET A 1 5.69 22.05 11.99
C MET A 1 6.34 20.85 11.29
N THR A 2 7.59 20.96 10.83
CA THR A 2 8.33 19.89 10.12
C THR A 2 8.38 18.56 10.89
N VAL A 3 8.65 18.58 12.20
CA VAL A 3 8.67 17.36 13.03
C VAL A 3 7.32 16.63 12.98
N LEU A 4 6.21 17.36 13.17
CA LEU A 4 4.87 16.77 13.10
C LEU A 4 4.61 16.15 11.72
N LEU A 5 4.90 16.88 10.64
CA LEU A 5 4.71 16.39 9.27
C LEU A 5 5.58 15.17 8.97
N GLY A 6 6.84 15.17 9.41
CA GLY A 6 7.74 14.02 9.28
C GLY A 6 7.19 12.78 10.00
N VAL A 7 6.75 12.93 11.24
CA VAL A 7 6.12 11.83 12.00
C VAL A 7 4.85 11.32 11.30
N LEU A 8 3.97 12.21 10.82
CA LEU A 8 2.76 11.81 10.10
C LEU A 8 3.06 11.02 8.82
N LEU A 9 4.09 11.41 8.06
CA LEU A 9 4.54 10.68 6.87
C LEU A 9 5.03 9.27 7.23
N LEU A 10 5.78 9.13 8.32
CA LEU A 10 6.25 7.83 8.80
C LEU A 10 5.10 6.94 9.29
N VAL A 11 4.15 7.49 10.05
CA VAL A 11 2.94 6.77 10.49
C VAL A 11 2.12 6.32 9.29
N ASN A 12 1.93 7.18 8.28
CA ASN A 12 1.28 6.81 7.02
C ASN A 12 2.02 5.65 6.32
N ALA A 13 3.34 5.71 6.22
CA ALA A 13 4.14 4.65 5.61
C ALA A 13 3.94 3.31 6.33
N VAL A 14 4.03 3.31 7.67
CA VAL A 14 3.81 2.12 8.50
C VAL A 14 2.40 1.56 8.30
N PHE A 15 1.37 2.41 8.34
CA PHE A 15 -0.02 1.99 8.12
C PHE A 15 -0.18 1.26 6.78
N ASN A 16 0.33 1.85 5.69
CA ASN A 16 0.20 1.28 4.35
C ASN A 16 0.91 -0.07 4.24
N VAL A 17 2.14 -0.19 4.76
CA VAL A 17 2.93 -1.44 4.74
C VAL A 17 2.27 -2.54 5.58
N VAL A 18 1.58 -2.18 6.66
CA VAL A 18 0.88 -3.14 7.53
C VAL A 18 -0.45 -3.59 6.92
N VAL A 19 -1.25 -2.65 6.42
CA VAL A 19 -2.64 -2.93 6.02
C VAL A 19 -2.73 -3.54 4.63
N TRP A 20 -2.05 -2.95 3.64
CA TRP A 20 -2.29 -3.32 2.24
C TRP A 20 -1.86 -4.73 1.85
N PRO A 21 -0.73 -5.29 2.36
CA PRO A 21 -0.38 -6.68 2.07
C PRO A 21 -1.40 -7.68 2.65
N ARG A 22 -1.97 -7.39 3.83
CA ARG A 22 -3.03 -8.21 4.43
C ARG A 22 -4.32 -8.12 3.61
N PHE A 23 -4.67 -6.92 3.17
CA PHE A 23 -5.81 -6.71 2.29
C PHE A 23 -5.63 -7.41 0.94
N GLY A 24 -4.44 -7.36 0.34
CA GLY A 24 -4.10 -8.07 -0.89
C GLY A 24 -4.28 -9.59 -0.79
N LYS A 25 -3.94 -10.19 0.36
CA LYS A 25 -4.23 -11.61 0.63
C LYS A 25 -5.73 -11.91 0.62
N ARG A 26 -6.56 -11.00 1.18
CA ARG A 26 -8.02 -11.14 1.17
C ARG A 26 -8.59 -10.99 -0.24
N VAL A 27 -8.10 -10.02 -1.01
CA VAL A 27 -8.46 -9.84 -2.43
C VAL A 27 -8.14 -11.10 -3.21
N ALA A 28 -6.97 -11.70 -3.01
CA ALA A 28 -6.57 -12.91 -3.73
C ALA A 28 -7.45 -14.14 -3.38
N ALA A 29 -8.07 -14.17 -2.20
CA ALA A 29 -8.98 -15.22 -1.75
C ALA A 29 -10.45 -14.94 -2.10
N ASP A 30 -10.80 -13.75 -2.62
CA ASP A 30 -12.17 -13.42 -3.01
C ASP A 30 -12.59 -14.26 -4.23
N PRO A 31 -13.80 -14.84 -4.25
CA PRO A 31 -14.28 -15.62 -5.40
C PRO A 31 -14.26 -14.87 -6.73
N ARG A 32 -14.36 -13.54 -6.72
CA ARG A 32 -14.31 -12.69 -7.92
C ARG A 32 -12.91 -12.51 -8.48
N ALA A 33 -11.87 -12.87 -7.72
CA ALA A 33 -10.49 -12.63 -8.08
C ALA A 33 -10.00 -13.50 -9.23
N ARG A 34 -10.60 -14.68 -9.41
CA ARG A 34 -10.28 -15.61 -10.47
C ARG A 34 -11.52 -16.05 -11.22
N ASP A 35 -11.37 -16.27 -12.53
CA ASP A 35 -12.42 -16.85 -13.35
C ASP A 35 -12.47 -18.39 -13.24
N ALA A 36 -13.36 -19.02 -13.99
CA ALA A 36 -13.54 -20.48 -14.00
C ALA A 36 -12.28 -21.25 -14.44
N ASP A 37 -11.41 -20.63 -15.24
CA ASP A 37 -10.13 -21.20 -15.69
C ASP A 37 -8.99 -20.89 -14.69
N GLY A 38 -9.29 -20.19 -13.58
CA GLY A 38 -8.31 -19.80 -12.57
C GLY A 38 -7.45 -18.58 -12.95
N ARG A 39 -7.78 -17.85 -14.02
CA ARG A 39 -7.06 -16.64 -14.46
C ARG A 39 -7.48 -15.43 -13.62
N LYS A 40 -6.58 -14.47 -13.46
CA LYS A 40 -6.84 -13.22 -12.73
C LYS A 40 -7.87 -12.38 -13.48
N THR A 41 -8.91 -11.94 -12.79
CA THR A 41 -9.92 -11.03 -13.36
C THR A 41 -9.51 -9.57 -13.24
N SER A 42 -10.27 -8.67 -13.87
CA SER A 42 -10.11 -7.22 -13.69
C SER A 42 -10.25 -6.80 -12.22
N PHE A 43 -11.10 -7.48 -11.43
CA PHE A 43 -11.23 -7.22 -10.00
C PHE A 43 -9.90 -7.43 -9.28
N TYR A 44 -9.22 -8.55 -9.53
CA TYR A 44 -7.90 -8.79 -8.96
C TYR A 44 -6.89 -7.75 -9.42
N THR A 45 -6.84 -7.48 -10.73
CA THR A 45 -5.83 -6.60 -11.33
C THR A 45 -5.94 -5.16 -10.81
N VAL A 46 -7.14 -4.59 -10.75
CA VAL A 46 -7.36 -3.22 -10.24
C VAL A 46 -6.89 -3.12 -8.79
N HIS A 47 -7.28 -4.05 -7.93
CA HIS A 47 -6.88 -4.02 -6.53
C HIS A 47 -5.38 -4.24 -6.35
N ALA A 48 -4.77 -5.12 -7.14
CA ALA A 48 -3.32 -5.32 -7.12
C ALA A 48 -2.56 -4.03 -7.50
N VAL A 49 -3.02 -3.31 -8.53
CA VAL A 49 -2.45 -2.02 -8.95
C VAL A 49 -2.63 -0.97 -7.85
N LEU A 50 -3.83 -0.83 -7.28
CA LEU A 50 -4.11 0.12 -6.20
C LEU A 50 -3.23 -0.14 -4.98
N ILE A 51 -3.08 -1.40 -4.57
CA ILE A 51 -2.18 -1.80 -3.48
C ILE A 51 -0.72 -1.48 -3.83
N GLY A 52 -0.28 -1.79 -5.05
CA GLY A 52 1.07 -1.49 -5.51
C GLY A 52 1.40 -0.01 -5.43
N ILE A 53 0.50 0.85 -5.92
CA ILE A 53 0.63 2.31 -5.85
C ILE A 53 0.65 2.77 -4.40
N ALA A 54 -0.23 2.26 -3.55
CA ALA A 54 -0.26 2.62 -2.13
C ALA A 54 1.06 2.29 -1.42
N LEU A 55 1.67 1.14 -1.73
CA LEU A 55 2.98 0.76 -1.19
C LEU A 55 4.12 1.61 -1.75
N ALA A 56 4.06 2.00 -3.04
CA ALA A 56 5.02 2.93 -3.61
C ALA A 56 4.96 4.31 -2.94
N ILE A 57 3.75 4.83 -2.70
CA ILE A 57 3.52 6.07 -1.95
C ILE A 57 4.01 5.93 -0.51
N ALA A 58 3.82 4.77 0.12
CA ALA A 58 4.33 4.50 1.46
C ALA A 58 5.86 4.58 1.50
N ALA A 59 6.56 4.01 0.52
CA ALA A 59 8.01 4.09 0.40
C ALA A 59 8.48 5.54 0.22
N ALA A 60 7.83 6.30 -0.68
CA ALA A 60 8.11 7.73 -0.85
C ALA A 60 7.86 8.53 0.44
N SER A 61 6.77 8.23 1.15
CA SER A 61 6.44 8.86 2.44
C SER A 61 7.49 8.54 3.51
N ALA A 62 8.01 7.31 3.55
CA ALA A 62 9.07 6.93 4.47
C ALA A 62 10.36 7.73 4.19
N VAL A 63 10.78 7.81 2.94
CA VAL A 63 11.98 8.58 2.53
C VAL A 63 11.81 10.06 2.87
N ALA A 64 10.69 10.67 2.50
CA ALA A 64 10.42 12.08 2.79
C ALA A 64 10.31 12.36 4.29
N GLY A 65 9.67 11.46 5.05
CA GLY A 65 9.54 11.58 6.51
C GLY A 65 10.88 11.50 7.22
N ILE A 66 11.75 10.55 6.82
CA ILE A 66 13.12 10.46 7.35
C ILE A 66 13.89 11.73 7.02
N TRP A 67 13.88 12.15 5.74
CA TRP A 67 14.60 13.34 5.30
C TRP A 67 14.17 14.59 6.07
N ALA A 68 12.86 14.80 6.27
CA ALA A 68 12.33 15.93 7.02
C ALA A 68 12.74 15.97 8.50
N LEU A 69 13.19 14.85 9.08
CA LEU A 69 13.62 14.77 10.48
C LEU A 69 15.14 14.88 10.66
N VAL A 70 15.93 14.69 9.60
CA VAL A 70 17.40 14.64 9.67
C VAL A 70 18.11 15.74 8.86
N ALA A 71 17.38 16.43 7.97
CA ALA A 71 17.87 17.58 7.22
C ALA A 71 17.57 18.90 7.95
#